data_AF-K1U066-F1
#
_entry.id   AF-K1U066-F1
#
_cell.length_a   1.000
_cell.length_b   1.000
_cell.length_c   1.000
_cell.angle_alpha   90.00
_cell.angle_beta   90.00
_cell.angle_gamma   90.00
#
_symmetry.space_group_name_H-M   'P 1'
#
loop_
_entity.id
_entity.type
_entity.pdbx_description
1 polymer ?
#
loop_
_entity_poly.entity_id
_entity_poly.type
_entity_poly.pdbx_seq_one_letter_code
_entity_poly.pdbx_strand_id
1 'polypeptide(L)'
;MSAKTAMIIATAIILVYVFLGGFNAVCWTDFFQGMLMLAALMLTPILALFVMKGADFVAPVMAVPENYYNVLSGGGFNWKSISDILSGLGWGLGYFGMPHILVRYLSIKSEHEMRKSQIIGCSWILVILAMSAVVGVIGRQFLGEIDNENLVFVHMVRRLFPAFISGVLLSAILAAAMSTADSQLLASSSAFASDIYKPVIRKDATDHEMQWAGRI
;
A
#
# COMPACT_ATOMS: atom_id res chain seq x y z
N MET A 1 -3.22 -18.52 13.72
CA MET A 1 -2.83 -17.37 14.58
C MET A 1 -4.02 -16.43 14.67
N SER A 2 -4.40 -15.94 15.85
CA SER A 2 -5.51 -14.99 15.98
C SER A 2 -5.13 -13.62 15.41
N ALA A 3 -6.08 -12.91 14.79
CA ALA A 3 -5.85 -11.58 14.21
C ALA A 3 -5.27 -10.59 15.23
N LYS A 4 -5.72 -10.68 16.49
CA LYS A 4 -5.20 -9.87 17.61
C LYS A 4 -3.71 -10.11 17.86
N THR A 5 -3.28 -11.37 17.82
CA THR A 5 -1.86 -11.73 17.99
C THR A 5 -1.02 -11.22 16.83
N ALA A 6 -1.52 -11.32 15.59
CA ALA A 6 -0.85 -10.77 14.41
C ALA A 6 -0.64 -9.26 14.50
N MET A 7 -1.69 -8.54 14.92
CA MET A 7 -1.63 -7.10 15.15
C MET A 7 -0.57 -6.73 16.18
N ILE A 8 -0.58 -7.37 17.36
CA ILE A 8 0.37 -7.04 18.44
C ILE A 8 1.81 -7.26 17.99
N ILE A 9 2.07 -8.38 17.30
CA ILE A 9 3.41 -8.68 16.77
C ILE A 9 3.82 -7.63 15.74
N ALA A 10 2.95 -7.29 14.79
CA ALA A 10 3.24 -6.27 13.78
C ALA A 10 3.54 -4.90 14.41
N THR A 11 2.72 -4.46 15.39
CA THR A 11 2.94 -3.22 16.12
C THR A 11 4.28 -3.22 16.87
N ALA A 12 4.63 -4.32 17.54
CA ALA A 12 5.91 -4.41 18.24
C ALA A 12 7.10 -4.31 17.27
N ILE A 13 7.02 -4.96 16.11
CA ILE A 13 8.07 -4.89 15.08
C ILE A 13 8.22 -3.46 14.56
N ILE A 14 7.10 -2.83 14.17
CA ILE A 14 7.04 -1.41 13.74
C ILE A 14 7.75 -0.51 14.75
N LEU A 15 7.36 -0.58 16.02
CA LEU A 15 7.93 0.28 17.06
C LEU A 15 9.44 0.11 17.18
N VAL A 16 9.95 -1.12 17.13
CA VAL A 16 11.39 -1.38 17.27
C VAL A 16 12.18 -0.74 16.14
N TYR A 17 11.84 -0.95 14.87
CA TYR A 17 12.67 -0.40 13.78
C TYR A 17 12.41 1.08 13.51
N VAL A 18 11.21 1.61 13.78
CA VAL A 18 10.95 3.05 13.70
C VAL A 18 11.76 3.79 14.76
N PHE A 19 11.78 3.27 15.98
CA PHE A 19 12.54 3.85 17.10
C PHE A 19 14.06 3.80 16.86
N LEU A 20 14.56 2.68 16.33
CA LEU A 20 16.00 2.48 16.10
C LEU A 20 16.51 3.15 14.82
N GLY A 21 15.71 3.12 13.74
CA GLY A 21 16.15 3.48 12.40
C GLY A 21 15.84 4.92 11.98
N GLY A 22 14.82 5.55 12.57
CA GLY A 22 14.36 6.89 12.19
C GLY A 22 13.93 7.01 10.72
N PHE A 23 13.81 8.25 10.23
CA PHE A 23 13.23 8.55 8.91
C PHE A 23 13.98 7.91 7.73
N ASN A 24 15.33 7.87 7.76
CA ASN A 24 16.11 7.32 6.64
C ASN A 24 15.97 5.80 6.52
N ALA A 25 15.95 5.08 7.65
CA ALA A 25 15.72 3.63 7.64
C ALA A 25 14.33 3.30 7.07
N VAL A 26 13.30 4.06 7.48
CA VAL A 26 11.94 3.90 6.96
C VAL A 26 11.89 4.13 5.45
N CYS A 27 12.54 5.18 4.93
CA CYS A 27 12.60 5.40 3.49
C CYS A 27 13.21 4.22 2.70
N TRP A 28 14.26 3.58 3.24
CA TRP A 28 14.89 2.42 2.61
C TRP A 28 14.02 1.17 2.68
N THR A 29 13.39 0.89 3.83
CA THR A 29 12.50 -0.26 3.97
C THR A 29 11.31 -0.14 3.02
N ASP A 30 10.71 1.05 2.92
CA ASP A 30 9.58 1.31 2.04
C ASP A 30 9.92 1.10 0.57
N PHE A 31 11.10 1.53 0.15
CA PHE A 31 11.56 1.37 -1.23
C PHE A 31 11.64 -0.11 -1.62
N PHE A 32 12.29 -0.94 -0.80
CA PHE A 32 12.41 -2.38 -1.09
C PHE A 32 11.06 -3.10 -0.98
N GLN A 33 10.23 -2.76 0.00
CA GLN A 33 8.89 -3.33 0.15
C GLN A 33 7.98 -2.97 -1.03
N GLY A 34 8.02 -1.72 -1.48
CA GLY A 34 7.29 -1.25 -2.65
C GLY A 34 7.72 -1.96 -3.93
N MET A 35 9.02 -2.16 -4.13
CA MET A 35 9.54 -2.94 -5.26
C MET A 35 9.07 -4.39 -5.25
N LEU A 36 9.12 -5.06 -4.08
CA LEU A 36 8.66 -6.44 -3.95
C LEU A 36 7.16 -6.54 -4.23
N MET A 37 6.36 -5.60 -3.74
CA MET A 37 4.92 -5.56 -4.00
C MET A 37 4.62 -5.33 -5.49
N LEU A 38 5.34 -4.41 -6.13
CA LEU A 38 5.20 -4.15 -7.57
C LEU A 38 5.53 -5.42 -8.38
N ALA A 39 6.63 -6.10 -8.07
CA ALA A 39 6.99 -7.36 -8.71
C ALA A 39 5.91 -8.43 -8.51
N ALA A 40 5.35 -8.52 -7.29
CA ALA A 40 4.29 -9.47 -6.97
C ALA A 40 3.02 -9.20 -7.80
N LEU A 41 2.61 -7.94 -7.91
CA LEU A 41 1.46 -7.52 -8.70
C LEU A 41 1.65 -7.73 -10.21
N MET A 42 2.86 -7.62 -10.72
CA MET A 42 3.15 -7.89 -12.14
C MET A 42 3.23 -9.40 -12.43
N LEU A 43 3.91 -10.19 -11.60
CA LEU A 43 4.13 -11.61 -11.85
C LEU A 43 2.88 -12.47 -11.66
N THR A 44 2.08 -12.16 -10.64
CA THR A 44 0.88 -12.94 -10.28
C THR A 44 -0.12 -13.11 -11.44
N PRO A 45 -0.59 -12.04 -12.12
CA PRO A 45 -1.54 -12.19 -13.22
C PRO A 45 -0.91 -12.88 -14.43
N ILE A 46 0.37 -12.64 -14.71
CA ILE A 46 1.09 -13.29 -15.82
C ILE A 46 1.12 -14.81 -15.62
N LEU A 47 1.53 -15.26 -14.42
CA LEU A 47 1.58 -16.69 -14.10
C LEU A 47 0.19 -17.32 -14.09
N ALA A 48 -0.82 -16.60 -13.58
CA ALA A 48 -2.20 -17.07 -13.62
C ALA A 48 -2.64 -17.36 -15.07
N LEU A 49 -2.35 -16.45 -16.01
CA LEU A 49 -2.69 -16.66 -17.42
C LEU A 49 -1.96 -17.86 -18.05
N PHE A 50 -0.71 -18.11 -17.68
CA PHE A 50 0.02 -19.29 -18.15
C PHE A 50 -0.60 -20.59 -17.63
N VAL A 51 -0.96 -20.64 -16.35
CA VAL A 51 -1.66 -21.80 -15.76
C VAL A 51 -3.03 -22.00 -16.41
N MET A 52 -3.78 -20.92 -16.64
CA MET A 52 -5.09 -20.97 -17.29
C MET A 52 -5.06 -21.47 -18.73
N LYS A 53 -3.94 -21.27 -19.44
CA LYS A 53 -3.73 -21.78 -20.81
C LYS A 53 -3.23 -23.22 -20.87
N GLY A 54 -2.87 -23.81 -19.72
CA GLY A 54 -2.45 -25.20 -19.64
C GLY A 54 -3.61 -26.17 -19.96
N ALA A 55 -3.28 -27.32 -20.54
CA ALA A 55 -4.27 -28.32 -20.96
C ALA A 55 -5.15 -28.87 -19.81
N ASP A 56 -4.67 -28.77 -18.57
CA ASP A 56 -5.36 -29.30 -17.39
C ASP A 56 -6.22 -28.24 -16.65
N PHE A 57 -6.23 -26.99 -17.10
CA PHE A 57 -7.02 -25.95 -16.43
C PHE A 57 -8.49 -26.01 -16.84
N VAL A 58 -9.35 -26.37 -15.88
CA VAL A 58 -10.79 -26.26 -16.02
C VAL A 58 -11.23 -24.92 -15.42
N ALA A 59 -11.69 -24.00 -16.27
CA ALA A 59 -12.20 -22.73 -15.81
C ALA A 59 -13.44 -22.94 -14.93
N PRO A 60 -13.52 -22.30 -13.74
CA PRO A 60 -14.73 -22.36 -12.92
C PRO A 60 -15.91 -21.75 -13.69
N VAL A 61 -17.04 -22.46 -13.71
CA VAL A 61 -18.28 -21.96 -14.33
C VAL A 61 -18.82 -20.83 -13.44
N MET A 62 -18.80 -19.62 -13.98
CA MET A 62 -19.15 -18.40 -13.24
C MET A 62 -20.04 -17.49 -14.06
N ALA A 63 -21.10 -16.97 -13.46
CA ALA A 63 -21.82 -15.83 -14.00
C ALA A 63 -20.97 -14.57 -13.77
N VAL A 64 -20.51 -13.95 -14.85
CA VAL A 64 -19.85 -12.64 -14.76
C VAL A 64 -20.96 -11.59 -14.57
N PRO A 65 -20.92 -10.77 -13.51
CA PRO A 65 -21.92 -9.72 -13.31
C PRO A 65 -22.04 -8.80 -14.52
N GLU A 66 -23.24 -8.29 -14.78
CA GLU A 66 -23.44 -7.26 -15.80
C GLU A 66 -22.51 -6.06 -15.51
N ASN A 67 -21.82 -5.56 -16.53
CA ASN A 67 -20.85 -4.46 -16.46
C ASN A 67 -19.54 -4.75 -15.71
N TYR A 68 -19.19 -5.99 -15.39
CA TYR A 68 -17.94 -6.32 -14.68
C TYR A 68 -16.66 -5.79 -15.37
N TYR A 69 -16.64 -5.79 -16.71
CA TYR A 69 -15.51 -5.28 -17.51
C TYR A 69 -15.63 -3.78 -17.82
N ASN A 70 -16.69 -3.12 -17.38
CA ASN A 70 -16.89 -1.71 -17.64
C ASN A 70 -16.09 -0.89 -16.61
N VAL A 71 -15.37 0.12 -17.10
CA VAL A 71 -14.66 1.08 -16.26
C VAL A 71 -15.64 1.90 -15.41
N LEU A 72 -16.88 2.06 -15.89
CA LEU A 72 -17.96 2.73 -15.18
C LEU A 72 -18.86 1.69 -14.50
N SER A 73 -18.99 1.78 -13.17
CA SER A 73 -19.74 0.85 -12.32
C SER A 73 -21.24 0.72 -12.64
N GLY A 74 -21.79 1.68 -13.36
CA GLY A 74 -23.18 1.70 -13.84
C GLY A 74 -23.36 1.31 -15.31
N GLY A 75 -22.30 0.85 -16.01
CA GLY A 75 -22.38 0.48 -17.43
C GLY A 75 -22.34 1.66 -18.41
N GLY A 76 -22.44 2.89 -17.92
CA GLY A 76 -22.46 4.14 -18.69
C GLY A 76 -22.39 5.38 -17.79
N PHE A 77 -22.61 6.58 -18.36
CA PHE A 77 -22.66 7.85 -17.62
C PHE A 77 -23.99 8.00 -16.84
N ASN A 78 -24.17 7.15 -15.84
CA ASN A 78 -25.31 7.18 -14.93
C ASN A 78 -24.90 7.80 -13.59
N TRP A 79 -25.89 8.17 -12.77
CA TRP A 79 -25.66 8.75 -11.44
C TRP A 79 -24.71 7.92 -10.57
N LYS A 80 -24.81 6.58 -10.64
CA LYS A 80 -23.91 5.65 -9.95
C LYS A 80 -22.44 5.81 -10.36
N SER A 81 -22.17 5.89 -11.66
CA SER A 81 -20.81 6.08 -12.17
C SER A 81 -20.27 7.47 -11.79
N ILE A 82 -21.12 8.49 -11.81
CA ILE A 82 -20.76 9.85 -11.41
C ILE A 82 -20.47 9.90 -9.91
N SER A 83 -21.29 9.27 -9.06
CA SER A 83 -21.06 9.23 -7.61
C SER A 83 -19.75 8.52 -7.26
N ASP A 84 -19.41 7.45 -7.98
CA ASP A 84 -18.17 6.71 -7.75
C ASP A 84 -16.94 7.52 -8.17
N ILE A 85 -17.01 8.24 -9.30
CA ILE A 85 -15.95 9.17 -9.73
C ILE A 85 -15.78 10.29 -8.70
N LEU A 86 -16.87 10.91 -8.24
CA LEU A 86 -16.81 11.98 -7.24
C LEU A 86 -16.25 11.47 -5.91
N SER A 87 -16.64 10.27 -5.49
CA SER A 87 -16.11 9.63 -4.28
C SER A 87 -14.61 9.33 -4.41
N GLY A 88 -14.19 8.82 -5.58
CA GLY A 88 -12.78 8.57 -5.89
C GLY A 88 -11.95 9.86 -5.94
N LEU A 89 -12.49 10.94 -6.49
CA LEU A 89 -11.87 12.26 -6.44
C LEU A 89 -11.77 12.79 -5.02
N GLY A 90 -12.77 12.56 -4.18
CA GLY A 90 -12.69 12.90 -2.75
C GLY A 90 -11.52 12.21 -2.06
N TRP A 91 -11.29 10.93 -2.35
CA TRP A 91 -10.13 10.19 -1.84
C TRP A 91 -8.81 10.75 -2.37
N GLY A 92 -8.71 11.02 -3.69
CA GLY A 92 -7.52 11.57 -4.32
C GLY A 92 -7.17 12.99 -3.84
N LEU A 93 -8.15 13.87 -3.72
CA LEU A 93 -7.97 15.24 -3.21
C LEU A 93 -7.57 15.25 -1.73
N GLY A 94 -8.11 14.34 -0.93
CA GLY A 94 -7.75 14.20 0.48
C GLY A 94 -6.26 13.89 0.69
N TYR A 95 -5.62 13.25 -0.27
CA TYR A 95 -4.20 12.88 -0.20
C TYR A 95 -3.26 14.10 -0.14
N PHE A 96 -3.62 15.23 -0.75
CA PHE A 96 -2.80 16.45 -0.74
C PHE A 96 -2.61 17.06 0.65
N GLY A 97 -3.57 16.85 1.56
CA GLY A 97 -3.55 17.43 2.91
C GLY A 97 -2.89 16.53 3.96
N MET A 98 -2.45 15.33 3.60
CA MET A 98 -1.98 14.36 4.60
C MET A 98 -0.56 14.68 5.08
N PRO A 99 -0.34 14.93 6.39
CA PRO A 99 0.94 15.41 6.90
C PRO A 99 2.08 14.41 6.69
N HIS A 100 1.83 13.11 6.77
CA HIS A 100 2.85 12.08 6.56
C HIS A 100 3.41 12.05 5.12
N ILE A 101 2.64 12.53 4.13
CA ILE A 101 3.10 12.68 2.74
C ILE A 101 3.83 14.00 2.56
N LEU A 102 3.29 15.09 3.12
CA LEU A 102 3.90 16.41 3.05
C LEU A 102 5.30 16.44 3.65
N VAL A 103 5.51 15.80 4.81
CA VAL A 103 6.83 15.71 5.46
C VAL A 103 7.86 15.01 4.56
N ARG A 104 7.44 14.03 3.75
CA ARG A 104 8.32 13.37 2.78
C ARG A 104 8.71 14.31 1.64
N TYR A 105 7.76 15.08 1.12
CA TYR A 105 8.06 16.09 0.08
C TYR A 105 8.96 17.21 0.60
N LEU A 106 8.75 17.67 1.83
CA LEU A 106 9.60 18.67 2.49
C LEU A 106 11.03 18.19 2.74
N SER A 107 11.24 16.87 2.81
CA SER A 107 12.56 16.26 3.01
C SER A 107 13.37 16.13 1.71
N ILE A 108 12.82 16.54 0.56
CA ILE A 108 13.49 16.46 -0.75
C ILE A 108 14.56 17.55 -0.85
N LYS A 109 15.76 17.18 -1.32
CA LYS A 109 16.96 18.03 -1.33
C LYS A 109 16.86 19.28 -2.21
N SER A 110 16.06 19.26 -3.28
CA SER A 110 15.92 20.38 -4.21
C SER A 110 14.64 20.30 -5.02
N GLU A 111 14.20 21.44 -5.57
CA GLU A 111 13.03 21.51 -6.46
C GLU A 111 13.20 20.65 -7.71
N HIS A 112 14.42 20.52 -8.23
CA HIS A 112 14.70 19.67 -9.39
C HIS A 112 14.45 18.18 -9.07
N GLU A 113 14.86 17.73 -7.89
CA GLU A 113 14.61 16.36 -7.43
C GLU A 113 13.13 16.13 -7.08
N MET A 114 12.40 17.19 -6.71
CA MET A 114 10.94 17.10 -6.47
C MET A 114 10.19 16.71 -7.74
N ARG A 115 10.50 17.32 -8.90
CA ARG A 115 9.86 16.94 -10.17
C ARG A 115 10.13 15.49 -10.54
N LYS A 116 11.36 15.00 -10.33
CA LYS A 116 11.70 13.59 -10.56
C LYS A 116 10.90 12.67 -9.63
N SER A 117 10.85 13.01 -8.34
CA SER A 117 10.07 12.25 -7.35
C SER A 117 8.59 12.17 -7.71
N GLN A 118 8.00 13.26 -8.20
CA GLN A 118 6.60 13.29 -8.65
C GLN A 118 6.37 12.38 -9.86
N ILE A 119 7.23 12.44 -10.88
CA ILE A 119 7.09 11.59 -12.08
C ILE A 119 7.22 10.11 -11.71
N ILE A 120 8.22 9.76 -10.89
CA ILE A 120 8.42 8.38 -10.42
C ILE A 120 7.21 7.92 -9.61
N GLY A 121 6.76 8.72 -8.64
CA GLY A 121 5.60 8.39 -7.80
C GLY A 121 4.31 8.20 -8.62
N CYS A 122 3.99 9.13 -9.51
CA CYS A 122 2.79 9.05 -10.35
C CYS A 122 2.84 7.85 -11.30
N SER A 123 3.99 7.59 -11.93
CA SER A 123 4.14 6.44 -12.83
C SER A 123 3.99 5.11 -12.08
N TRP A 124 4.57 4.97 -10.89
CA TRP A 124 4.42 3.79 -10.05
C TRP A 124 2.98 3.57 -9.59
N ILE A 125 2.30 4.61 -9.12
CA ILE A 125 0.90 4.51 -8.70
C ILE A 125 0.02 4.06 -9.86
N LEU A 126 0.21 4.64 -11.04
CA LEU A 126 -0.54 4.24 -12.24
C LEU A 126 -0.33 2.76 -12.57
N VAL A 127 0.91 2.29 -12.57
CA VAL A 127 1.24 0.88 -12.84
C VAL A 127 0.63 -0.04 -11.77
N ILE A 128 0.77 0.29 -10.49
CA ILE A 128 0.24 -0.51 -9.38
C ILE A 128 -1.28 -0.62 -9.45
N LEU A 129 -1.98 0.50 -9.69
CA LEU A 129 -3.44 0.51 -9.79
C LEU A 129 -3.93 -0.26 -11.02
N ALA A 130 -3.27 -0.08 -12.17
CA ALA A 130 -3.59 -0.84 -13.39
C ALA A 130 -3.40 -2.36 -13.18
N MET A 131 -2.28 -2.75 -12.57
CA MET A 131 -2.01 -4.17 -12.27
C MET A 131 -2.91 -4.75 -11.20
N SER A 132 -3.30 -3.96 -10.19
CA SER A 132 -4.29 -4.36 -9.20
C SER A 132 -5.64 -4.69 -9.85
N ALA A 133 -6.12 -3.83 -10.77
CA ALA A 133 -7.34 -4.10 -11.52
C ALA A 133 -7.24 -5.37 -12.38
N VAL A 134 -6.11 -5.57 -13.06
CA VAL A 134 -5.83 -6.79 -13.85
C VAL A 134 -5.81 -8.03 -12.97
N VAL A 135 -5.21 -7.97 -11.79
CA VAL A 135 -5.26 -9.06 -10.79
C VAL A 135 -6.70 -9.33 -10.36
N GLY A 136 -7.52 -8.32 -10.13
CA GLY A 136 -8.92 -8.52 -9.77
C GLY A 136 -9.70 -9.29 -10.84
N VAL A 137 -9.53 -8.88 -12.10
CA VAL A 137 -10.20 -9.51 -13.25
C VAL A 137 -9.73 -10.94 -13.48
N ILE A 138 -8.42 -11.17 -13.55
CA ILE A 138 -7.84 -12.50 -13.77
C ILE A 138 -8.08 -13.38 -12.55
N GLY A 139 -7.97 -12.82 -11.34
CA GLY A 139 -8.20 -13.51 -10.09
C GLY A 139 -9.62 -14.05 -9.96
N ARG A 140 -10.63 -13.30 -10.41
CA ARG A 140 -12.01 -13.81 -10.46
C ARG A 140 -12.13 -14.98 -11.44
N GLN A 141 -11.51 -14.90 -12.62
CA GLN A 141 -11.52 -16.01 -13.59
C GLN A 141 -10.75 -17.24 -13.09
N PHE A 142 -9.68 -17.03 -12.33
CA PHE A 142 -8.80 -18.09 -11.85
C PHE A 142 -9.29 -18.77 -10.57
N LEU A 143 -9.83 -18.00 -9.62
CA LEU A 143 -10.25 -18.50 -8.31
C LEU A 143 -11.74 -18.83 -8.24
N GLY A 144 -12.56 -18.21 -9.08
CA GLY A 144 -14.00 -18.21 -8.97
C GLY A 144 -14.52 -17.22 -7.93
N GLU A 145 -15.72 -17.48 -7.40
CA GLU A 145 -16.29 -16.73 -6.28
C GLU A 145 -15.61 -17.17 -4.98
N ILE A 146 -15.16 -16.19 -4.21
CA ILE A 146 -14.52 -16.39 -2.93
C ILE A 146 -15.27 -15.60 -1.87
N ASP A 147 -15.33 -16.13 -0.63
CA ASP A 147 -16.07 -15.51 0.47
C ASP A 147 -15.61 -14.08 0.79
N ASN A 148 -14.33 -13.77 0.54
CA ASN A 148 -13.76 -12.46 0.80
C ASN A 148 -12.94 -11.97 -0.40
N GLU A 149 -13.54 -11.08 -1.18
CA GLU A 149 -12.95 -10.48 -2.38
C GLU A 149 -11.65 -9.69 -2.09
N ASN A 150 -11.47 -9.21 -0.85
CA ASN A 150 -10.22 -8.53 -0.46
C ASN A 150 -9.01 -9.47 -0.41
N LEU A 151 -9.24 -10.79 -0.42
CA LEU A 151 -8.20 -11.81 -0.36
C LEU A 151 -7.85 -12.41 -1.73
N VAL A 152 -8.41 -11.91 -2.83
CA VAL A 152 -8.12 -12.43 -4.20
C VAL A 152 -6.62 -12.56 -4.43
N PHE A 153 -5.85 -11.49 -4.21
CA PHE A 153 -4.40 -11.51 -4.41
C PHE A 153 -3.71 -12.57 -3.54
N VAL A 154 -4.12 -12.67 -2.26
CA VAL A 154 -3.54 -13.63 -1.30
C VAL A 154 -3.79 -15.07 -1.75
N HIS A 155 -5.01 -15.36 -2.21
CA HIS A 155 -5.36 -16.69 -2.71
C HIS A 155 -4.63 -17.03 -4.01
N MET A 156 -4.50 -16.08 -4.94
CA MET A 156 -3.72 -16.27 -6.17
C MET A 156 -2.26 -16.60 -5.84
N VAL A 157 -1.61 -15.80 -4.98
CA VAL A 157 -0.21 -16.01 -4.62
C VAL A 157 0.02 -17.37 -3.94
N ARG A 158 -0.92 -17.84 -3.11
CA ARG A 158 -0.81 -19.16 -2.46
C ARG A 158 -1.01 -20.34 -3.41
N ARG A 159 -1.77 -20.16 -4.50
CA ARG A 159 -2.01 -21.22 -5.49
C ARG A 159 -0.94 -21.25 -6.59
N LEU A 160 -0.39 -20.09 -6.96
CA LEU A 160 0.51 -19.96 -8.11
C LEU A 160 1.99 -20.12 -7.76
N PHE A 161 2.37 -19.81 -6.52
CA PHE A 161 3.78 -19.82 -6.12
C PHE A 161 4.07 -20.95 -5.11
N PRO A 162 5.32 -21.46 -5.10
CA PRO A 162 5.79 -22.34 -4.03
C PRO A 162 5.72 -21.66 -2.66
N ALA A 163 5.50 -22.44 -1.60
CA ALA A 163 5.27 -21.94 -0.24
C ALA A 163 6.28 -20.89 0.24
N PHE A 164 7.55 -21.05 -0.10
CA PHE A 164 8.61 -20.08 0.23
C PHE A 164 8.38 -18.73 -0.45
N ILE A 165 8.16 -18.71 -1.76
CA ILE A 165 7.94 -17.48 -2.53
C ILE A 165 6.61 -16.83 -2.12
N SER A 166 5.55 -17.62 -1.94
CA SER A 166 4.28 -17.10 -1.41
C SER A 166 4.49 -16.42 -0.06
N GLY A 167 5.28 -17.01 0.83
CA GLY A 167 5.63 -16.41 2.12
C GLY A 167 6.30 -15.04 1.97
N VAL A 168 7.29 -14.92 1.09
CA VAL A 168 7.98 -13.66 0.80
C VAL A 168 7.01 -12.61 0.24
N LEU A 169 6.22 -12.94 -0.77
CA LEU A 169 5.29 -12.00 -1.41
C LEU A 169 4.19 -11.54 -0.45
N LEU A 170 3.64 -12.45 0.36
CA LEU A 170 2.63 -12.10 1.37
C LEU A 170 3.24 -11.28 2.51
N SER A 171 4.49 -11.54 2.88
CA SER A 171 5.22 -10.71 3.84
C SER A 171 5.44 -9.29 3.31
N ALA A 172 5.66 -9.11 2.00
CA ALA A 172 5.83 -7.80 1.40
C ALA A 172 4.55 -6.94 1.49
N ILE A 173 3.36 -7.55 1.38
CA ILE A 173 2.09 -6.83 1.58
C ILE A 173 1.94 -6.38 3.03
N LEU A 174 2.21 -7.28 3.98
CA LEU A 174 2.19 -6.93 5.39
C LEU A 174 3.20 -5.80 5.67
N ALA A 175 4.38 -5.88 5.05
CA ALA A 175 5.41 -4.88 5.15
C ALA A 175 4.99 -3.52 4.57
N ALA A 176 4.27 -3.49 3.45
CA ALA A 176 3.68 -2.25 2.90
C ALA A 176 2.59 -1.63 3.81
N ALA A 177 1.83 -2.44 4.53
CA ALA A 177 0.93 -1.92 5.55
C ALA A 177 1.72 -1.33 6.74
N MET A 178 2.84 -1.95 7.10
CA MET A 178 3.73 -1.46 8.15
C MET A 178 4.39 -0.12 7.76
N SER A 179 4.88 0.05 6.54
CA SER A 179 5.46 1.34 6.08
C SER A 179 4.50 2.52 6.16
N THR A 180 3.22 2.27 5.91
CA THR A 180 2.17 3.28 6.08
C THR A 180 1.99 3.63 7.54
N ALA A 181 1.94 2.62 8.42
CA ALA A 181 1.84 2.82 9.86
C ALA A 181 3.05 3.59 10.41
N ASP A 182 4.26 3.28 9.96
CA ASP A 182 5.49 3.98 10.36
C ASP A 182 5.44 5.45 9.99
N SER A 183 4.99 5.76 8.78
CA SER A 183 4.87 7.12 8.28
C SER A 183 3.91 7.95 9.12
N GLN A 184 2.79 7.33 9.53
CA GLN A 184 1.80 7.96 10.39
C GLN A 184 2.35 8.16 11.80
N LEU A 185 3.03 7.15 12.37
CA LEU A 185 3.67 7.25 13.68
C LEU A 185 4.75 8.35 13.71
N LEU A 186 5.61 8.40 12.69
CA LEU A 186 6.64 9.44 12.56
C LEU A 186 6.03 10.84 12.40
N ALA A 187 4.94 10.97 11.67
CA ALA A 187 4.24 12.24 11.51
C ALA A 187 3.60 12.70 12.84
N SER A 188 2.91 11.80 13.54
CA SER A 188 2.32 12.09 14.85
C SER A 188 3.37 12.43 15.90
N SER A 189 4.48 11.70 15.93
CA SER A 189 5.57 11.92 16.87
C SER A 189 6.31 13.23 16.61
N SER A 190 6.56 13.54 15.33
CA SER A 190 7.12 14.85 14.93
C SER A 190 6.21 16.00 15.35
N ALA A 191 4.90 15.89 15.11
CA ALA A 191 3.93 16.90 15.52
C ALA A 191 3.88 17.06 17.05
N PHE A 192 3.95 15.97 17.81
CA PHE A 192 4.04 16.05 19.26
C PHE A 192 5.31 16.80 19.72
N ALA A 193 6.47 16.48 19.13
CA ALA A 193 7.72 17.13 19.48
C ALA A 193 7.75 18.63 19.11
N SER A 194 7.24 19.00 17.93
CA SER A 194 7.25 20.39 17.44
C SER A 194 6.16 21.26 18.05
N ASP A 195 4.97 20.71 18.27
CA ASP A 195 3.76 21.49 18.57
C ASP A 195 3.41 21.46 20.06
N ILE A 196 3.82 20.41 20.78
CA ILE A 196 3.56 20.25 22.22
C ILE A 196 4.84 20.33 23.04
N TYR A 197 5.83 19.48 22.76
CA TYR A 197 7.01 19.36 23.60
C TYR A 197 7.82 20.66 23.64
N LYS A 198 8.21 21.20 22.49
CA LYS A 198 8.97 22.46 22.44
C LYS A 198 8.16 23.67 22.94
N PRO A 199 6.92 23.92 22.50
CA PRO A 199 6.24 25.17 22.85
C PRO A 199 5.70 25.19 24.29
N VAL A 200 5.28 24.03 24.81
CA VAL A 200 4.54 23.93 26.08
C VAL A 200 5.41 23.36 27.21
N ILE A 201 6.20 22.32 26.95
CA ILE A 201 6.96 21.63 28.00
C ILE A 201 8.34 22.25 28.17
N ARG A 202 9.12 22.39 27.09
CA ARG A 202 10.51 22.88 27.16
C ARG A 202 10.89 23.75 25.96
N LYS A 203 10.75 25.07 26.15
CA LYS A 203 10.95 26.11 25.12
C LYS A 203 12.36 26.16 24.53
N ASP A 204 13.37 25.83 25.34
CA ASP A 204 14.78 25.82 24.93
C ASP A 204 15.29 24.42 24.54
N ALA A 205 14.41 23.51 24.14
CA ALA A 205 14.80 22.17 23.72
C ALA A 205 15.77 22.22 22.52
N THR A 206 16.92 21.57 22.67
CA THR A 206 17.93 21.41 21.61
C THR A 206 17.48 20.41 20.55
N ASP A 207 18.06 20.45 19.34
CA ASP A 207 17.69 19.54 18.26
C ASP A 207 17.86 18.05 18.63
N HIS A 208 18.87 17.72 19.44
CA HIS A 208 19.06 16.36 19.95
C HIS A 208 17.96 15.96 20.93
N GLU A 209 17.51 16.88 21.79
CA GLU A 209 16.39 16.63 22.70
C GLU A 209 15.07 16.51 21.95
N MET A 210 14.86 17.32 20.91
CA MET A 210 13.70 17.20 20.04
C MET A 210 13.65 15.86 19.30
N GLN A 211 14.80 15.34 18.86
CA GLN A 211 14.88 14.01 18.26
C GLN A 211 14.50 12.90 19.24
N TRP A 212 14.87 13.01 20.52
CA TRP A 212 14.47 12.06 21.56
C TRP A 212 13.01 12.20 21.95
N ALA A 213 12.49 13.43 22.06
CA ALA A 213 11.08 13.70 22.31
C ALA A 213 10.20 13.16 21.17
N GLY A 214 10.67 13.26 19.92
CA GLY A 214 10.02 12.66 18.76
C GLY A 214 10.22 11.14 18.61
N ARG A 215 10.80 10.45 19.59
CA ARG A 215 10.86 8.98 19.65
C ARG A 215 10.01 8.39 20.78
N ILE A 216 9.48 9.23 21.67
CA ILE A 216 8.60 8.87 22.80
C ILE A 216 7.15 8.98 22.35
#